data_AF-A0A9W9R2A1-F1
#
_entry.id   AF-A0A9W9R2A1-F1
#
_cell.length_a   1.000
_cell.length_b   1.000
_cell.length_c   1.000
_cell.angle_alpha   90.00
_cell.angle_beta   90.00
_cell.angle_gamma   90.00
#
_symmetry.space_group_name_H-M   'P 1'
#
loop_
_entity.id
_entity.type
_entity.pdbx_description
1 polymer ?
#
loop_
_entity_poly.entity_id
_entity_poly.type
_entity_poly.pdbx_seq_one_letter_code
_entity_poly.pdbx_strand_id
1 'polypeptide(L)'
;MALRLVQDFLKSYDPYYGVGTVTSSVWDTAWVSMLRSKDGNSWAFPECFDYLVESQASSGGWGNPFRDIEQICCSMAAILAMKTRLNTLCEYSEEEWGEIDLRCNRAIHFVKDCLPSWSIDNIDDALPVGLELYLPVLLQQLGKYGVIFNVPGIDRIQHMGNTKLHKIPVEMLYGESKIAATFSLEGFIGKVDFDQINHQKGLGSLCASPASTAVYLMYRSVWDDEAEKYLRHVVNLSISQANRGIPNFYPSTTFELTWVVSTLLESGFSASDLSLDCKDKIIAILRAELDEQDGITGWTDPDDTAKSLSTLYLLGAPYSPDALLRTYEGESHFFTYPQERNPSVSVNANVLMCLLHLSQDADHNMAIEKCVRYLCNRWWDGLLQDKWVSETNYAILQC
;
A
#
# COMPACT_ATOMS: atom_id res chain seq x y z
N MET A 1 16.70 11.47 22.16
CA MET A 1 15.98 10.23 21.79
C MET A 1 15.43 10.34 20.37
N ALA A 2 14.61 11.35 20.06
CA ALA A 2 14.04 11.57 18.73
C ALA A 2 15.05 11.58 17.56
N LEU A 3 16.12 12.36 17.67
CA LEU A 3 17.14 12.50 16.60
C LEU A 3 17.93 11.20 16.34
N ARG A 4 18.04 10.35 17.37
CA ARG A 4 18.68 9.04 17.24
C ARG A 4 17.82 8.09 16.40
N LEU A 5 16.49 8.24 16.42
CA LEU A 5 15.59 7.45 15.57
C LEU A 5 15.87 7.72 14.09
N VAL A 6 16.04 8.99 13.71
CA VAL A 6 16.37 9.36 12.32
C VAL A 6 17.73 8.77 11.90
N GLN A 7 18.74 8.86 12.77
CA GLN A 7 20.04 8.26 12.50
C GLN A 7 19.99 6.74 12.39
N ASP A 8 19.23 6.06 13.25
CA ASP A 8 19.10 4.61 13.24
C ASP A 8 18.30 4.13 12.01
N PHE A 9 17.26 4.87 11.60
CA PHE A 9 16.53 4.63 10.35
C PHE A 9 17.45 4.73 9.12
N LEU A 10 18.27 5.79 9.04
CA LEU A 10 19.19 6.02 7.93
C LEU A 10 20.37 5.03 7.87
N LYS A 11 20.70 4.32 8.97
CA LYS A 11 21.71 3.25 8.94
C LYS A 11 21.25 2.03 8.15
N SER A 12 19.94 1.79 8.12
CA SER A 12 19.31 0.67 7.41
C SER A 12 18.95 1.00 5.96
N TYR A 13 19.26 2.21 5.49
CA TYR A 13 19.01 2.63 4.11
C TYR A 13 19.93 1.92 3.12
N ASP A 14 19.31 1.17 2.21
CA ASP A 14 19.94 0.60 1.02
C ASP A 14 19.72 1.54 -0.18
N PRO A 15 20.75 1.91 -0.96
CA PRO A 15 20.58 2.81 -2.11
C PRO A 15 19.70 2.25 -3.25
N TYR A 16 19.55 0.93 -3.36
CA TYR A 16 18.76 0.29 -4.40
C TYR A 16 17.36 -0.08 -3.91
N TYR A 17 17.27 -0.67 -2.71
CA TYR A 17 16.01 -1.16 -2.15
C TYR A 17 15.35 -0.19 -1.17
N GLY A 18 16.04 0.86 -0.74
CA GLY A 18 15.57 1.77 0.29
C GLY A 18 15.57 1.14 1.70
N VAL A 19 14.66 1.62 2.52
CA VAL A 19 14.37 1.20 3.89
C VAL A 19 12.87 1.35 4.17
N GLY A 20 12.39 0.56 5.13
CA GLY A 20 11.03 0.64 5.63
C GLY A 20 10.85 -0.15 6.93
N THR A 21 9.94 0.33 7.78
CA THR A 21 9.55 -0.29 9.05
C THR A 21 8.03 -0.49 9.18
N VAL A 22 7.32 -0.41 8.05
CA VAL A 22 5.88 -0.69 7.95
C VAL A 22 5.56 -2.07 8.52
N THR A 23 4.47 -2.15 9.29
CA THR A 23 4.02 -3.38 9.94
C THR A 23 3.64 -4.46 8.93
N SER A 24 3.76 -5.72 9.35
CA SER A 24 3.39 -6.87 8.53
C SER A 24 1.91 -6.85 8.09
N SER A 25 1.68 -7.23 6.85
CA SER A 25 0.40 -7.42 6.19
C SER A 25 0.14 -8.91 5.96
N VAL A 26 -0.93 -9.42 6.55
CA VAL A 26 -1.39 -10.80 6.32
C VAL A 26 -1.81 -10.99 4.87
N TRP A 27 -2.43 -9.98 4.26
CA TRP A 27 -2.86 -10.00 2.88
C TRP A 27 -1.69 -10.28 1.92
N ASP A 28 -0.63 -9.47 2.03
CA ASP A 28 0.55 -9.60 1.17
C ASP A 28 1.33 -10.87 1.47
N THR A 29 1.45 -11.22 2.75
CA THR A 29 2.10 -12.47 3.14
C THR A 29 1.36 -13.68 2.57
N ALA A 30 0.02 -13.66 2.53
CA ALA A 30 -0.80 -14.70 1.91
C ALA A 30 -0.54 -14.82 0.41
N TRP A 31 -0.56 -13.72 -0.34
CA TRP A 31 -0.26 -13.75 -1.77
C TRP A 31 1.17 -14.24 -2.06
N VAL A 32 2.18 -13.74 -1.36
CA VAL A 32 3.57 -14.20 -1.54
C VAL A 32 3.72 -15.68 -1.20
N SER A 33 3.02 -16.18 -0.17
CA SER A 33 3.08 -17.59 0.22
C SER A 33 2.54 -18.58 -0.83
N MET A 34 1.74 -18.12 -1.79
CA MET A 34 1.19 -18.97 -2.85
C MET A 34 2.12 -19.14 -4.06
N LEU A 35 3.29 -18.49 -4.06
CA LEU A 35 4.17 -18.51 -5.21
C LEU A 35 5.00 -19.80 -5.28
N ARG A 36 4.95 -20.49 -6.43
CA ARG A 36 5.84 -21.61 -6.76
C ARG A 36 7.20 -21.08 -7.21
N SER A 37 8.26 -21.85 -6.97
CA SER A 37 9.59 -21.58 -7.51
C SER A 37 9.58 -21.53 -9.04
N LYS A 38 10.62 -20.92 -9.64
CA LYS A 38 10.82 -20.82 -11.09
C LYS A 38 10.71 -22.17 -11.83
N ASP A 39 11.15 -23.25 -11.20
CA ASP A 39 11.07 -24.61 -11.76
C ASP A 39 9.75 -25.34 -11.43
N GLY A 40 8.87 -24.71 -10.64
CA GLY A 40 7.59 -25.24 -10.22
C GLY A 40 7.67 -26.34 -9.17
N ASN A 41 8.86 -26.73 -8.71
CA ASN A 41 9.07 -27.92 -7.88
C ASN A 41 8.88 -27.67 -6.38
N SER A 42 8.96 -26.43 -5.92
CA SER A 42 8.76 -26.08 -4.51
C SER A 42 8.02 -24.76 -4.36
N TRP A 43 7.76 -24.35 -3.12
CA TRP A 43 7.33 -22.98 -2.82
C TRP A 43 8.52 -22.04 -2.81
N ALA A 44 8.36 -20.85 -3.39
CA ALA A 44 9.42 -19.85 -3.45
C ALA A 44 9.69 -19.20 -2.08
N PHE A 45 8.63 -19.06 -1.27
CA PHE A 45 8.63 -18.37 0.01
C PHE A 45 7.86 -19.18 1.08
N PRO A 46 8.39 -20.34 1.52
CA PRO A 46 7.77 -21.15 2.59
C PRO A 46 7.62 -20.38 3.91
N GLU A 47 8.53 -19.46 4.23
CA GLU A 47 8.55 -18.69 5.48
C GLU A 47 7.31 -17.78 5.61
N CYS A 48 6.80 -17.27 4.49
CA CYS A 48 5.55 -16.51 4.47
C CYS A 48 4.37 -17.39 4.86
N PHE A 49 4.35 -18.67 4.43
CA PHE A 49 3.29 -19.59 4.81
C PHE A 49 3.37 -19.96 6.29
N ASP A 50 4.58 -20.19 6.80
CA ASP A 50 4.81 -20.48 8.22
C ASP A 50 4.27 -19.35 9.10
N TYR A 51 4.55 -18.09 8.73
CA TYR A 51 3.98 -16.94 9.41
C TYR A 51 2.45 -16.95 9.41
N LEU A 52 1.78 -17.27 8.29
CA LEU A 52 0.32 -17.31 8.24
C LEU A 52 -0.22 -18.35 9.21
N VAL A 53 0.35 -19.55 9.20
CA VAL A 53 -0.04 -20.64 10.10
C VAL A 53 0.14 -20.23 11.57
N GLU A 54 1.28 -19.65 11.91
CA GLU A 54 1.64 -19.25 13.28
C GLU A 54 0.86 -18.03 13.80
N SER A 55 0.52 -17.08 12.92
CA SER A 55 -0.14 -15.82 13.27
C SER A 55 -1.67 -15.92 13.37
N GLN A 56 -2.26 -17.08 13.09
CA GLN A 56 -3.71 -17.28 13.20
C GLN A 56 -4.18 -17.01 14.63
N ALA A 57 -5.15 -16.10 14.78
CA ALA A 57 -5.73 -15.80 16.08
C ALA A 57 -6.47 -17.01 16.67
N SER A 58 -6.71 -17.01 17.98
CA SER A 58 -7.53 -18.03 18.65
C SER A 58 -8.97 -18.06 18.13
N SER A 59 -9.51 -16.93 17.67
CA SER A 59 -10.79 -16.83 16.96
C SER A 59 -10.81 -17.56 15.61
N GLY A 60 -9.65 -17.87 15.04
CA GLY A 60 -9.50 -18.53 13.74
C GLY A 60 -9.22 -17.58 12.58
N GLY A 61 -9.31 -16.27 12.77
CA GLY A 61 -9.06 -15.26 11.74
C GLY A 61 -7.69 -14.59 11.81
N TRP A 62 -7.52 -13.59 10.94
CA TRP A 62 -6.40 -12.66 10.89
C TRP A 62 -6.90 -11.24 10.61
N GLY A 63 -6.02 -10.25 10.75
CA GLY A 63 -6.28 -8.84 10.46
C GLY A 63 -6.61 -8.01 11.71
N ASN A 64 -6.88 -6.72 11.51
CA ASN A 64 -7.14 -5.81 12.60
C ASN A 64 -8.55 -6.01 13.22
N PRO A 65 -8.67 -6.37 14.52
CA PRO A 65 -9.95 -6.64 15.20
C PRO A 65 -10.95 -5.47 15.15
N PHE A 66 -10.49 -4.25 14.87
CA PHE A 66 -11.31 -3.04 14.79
C PHE A 66 -11.76 -2.70 13.36
N ARG A 67 -11.43 -3.52 12.37
CA ARG A 67 -11.74 -3.33 10.95
C ARG A 67 -12.37 -4.59 10.37
N ASP A 68 -13.70 -4.66 10.37
CA ASP A 68 -14.45 -5.87 9.98
C ASP A 68 -14.05 -6.41 8.59
N ILE A 69 -14.03 -5.55 7.56
CA ILE A 69 -13.70 -5.98 6.20
C ILE A 69 -12.26 -6.38 6.02
N GLU A 70 -11.35 -5.72 6.74
CA GLU A 70 -9.94 -6.04 6.67
C GLU A 70 -9.71 -7.45 7.22
N GLN A 71 -10.31 -7.78 8.37
CA GLN A 71 -10.23 -9.13 8.93
C GLN A 71 -10.83 -10.18 8.00
N ILE A 72 -11.99 -9.89 7.41
CA ILE A 72 -12.66 -10.77 6.46
C ILE A 72 -11.75 -11.02 5.24
N CYS A 73 -11.20 -9.97 4.63
CA CYS A 73 -10.37 -10.07 3.43
C CYS A 73 -9.03 -10.77 3.73
N CYS A 74 -8.34 -10.41 4.80
CA CYS A 74 -7.10 -11.06 5.23
C CYS A 74 -7.33 -12.55 5.51
N SER A 75 -8.42 -12.90 6.20
CA SER A 75 -8.77 -14.30 6.48
C SER A 75 -9.13 -15.06 5.20
N MET A 76 -9.86 -14.44 4.26
CA MET A 76 -10.14 -15.04 2.95
C MET A 76 -8.86 -15.29 2.13
N ALA A 77 -7.90 -14.35 2.13
CA ALA A 77 -6.62 -14.53 1.47
C ALA A 77 -5.80 -15.66 2.12
N ALA A 78 -5.78 -15.74 3.46
CA ALA A 78 -5.14 -16.83 4.19
C ALA A 78 -5.78 -18.19 3.88
N ILE A 79 -7.12 -18.27 3.80
CA ILE A 79 -7.83 -19.49 3.38
C ILE A 79 -7.43 -19.89 1.97
N LEU A 80 -7.35 -18.92 1.04
CA LEU A 80 -6.91 -19.19 -0.33
C LEU A 80 -5.49 -19.74 -0.35
N ALA A 81 -4.57 -19.17 0.43
CA ALA A 81 -3.22 -19.67 0.56
C ALA A 81 -3.18 -21.11 1.11
N MET A 82 -3.91 -21.39 2.20
CA MET A 82 -3.99 -22.73 2.79
C MET A 82 -4.58 -23.75 1.80
N LYS A 83 -5.68 -23.42 1.10
CA LYS A 83 -6.25 -24.31 0.08
C LYS A 83 -5.31 -24.53 -1.11
N THR A 84 -4.55 -23.51 -1.50
CA THR A 84 -3.52 -23.62 -2.54
C THR A 84 -2.41 -24.59 -2.11
N ARG A 85 -1.92 -24.50 -0.87
CA ARG A 85 -0.93 -25.42 -0.31
C ARG A 85 -1.45 -26.86 -0.21
N LEU A 86 -2.64 -27.05 0.39
CA LEU A 86 -3.25 -28.37 0.59
C LEU A 86 -3.56 -29.11 -0.71
N ASN A 87 -3.79 -28.39 -1.81
CA ASN A 87 -4.05 -28.99 -3.12
C ASN A 87 -2.76 -29.48 -3.83
N THR A 88 -1.58 -29.27 -3.23
CA THR A 88 -0.30 -29.72 -3.78
C THR A 88 0.16 -30.99 -3.05
N LEU A 89 -0.14 -32.14 -3.64
CA LEU A 89 -0.24 -33.47 -2.98
C LEU A 89 1.07 -34.10 -2.46
N CYS A 90 2.21 -33.40 -2.38
CA CYS A 90 3.51 -34.07 -2.14
C CYS A 90 4.50 -33.36 -1.20
N GLU A 91 4.09 -32.32 -0.48
CA GLU A 91 5.04 -31.50 0.32
C GLU A 91 4.81 -31.52 1.83
N TYR A 92 3.71 -32.12 2.30
CA TYR A 92 3.37 -32.16 3.72
C TYR A 92 3.17 -33.61 4.18
N SER A 93 3.60 -33.90 5.40
CA SER A 93 3.21 -35.12 6.11
C SER A 93 1.71 -35.13 6.40
N GLU A 94 1.15 -36.29 6.71
CA GLU A 94 -0.28 -36.43 7.05
C GLU A 94 -0.67 -35.58 8.27
N GLU A 95 0.24 -35.44 9.24
CA GLU A 95 0.04 -34.61 10.44
C GLU A 95 0.03 -33.12 10.09
N GLU A 96 1.01 -32.64 9.32
CA GLU A 96 1.06 -31.24 8.87
C GLU A 96 -0.14 -30.88 8.00
N TRP A 97 -0.53 -31.79 7.09
CA TRP A 97 -1.72 -31.62 6.27
C TRP A 97 -2.98 -31.50 7.13
N GLY A 98 -3.13 -32.38 8.13
CA GLY A 98 -4.26 -32.36 9.06
C GLY A 98 -4.35 -31.08 9.88
N GLU A 99 -3.22 -30.57 10.36
CA GLU A 99 -3.15 -29.30 11.10
C GLU A 99 -3.50 -28.10 10.22
N ILE A 100 -2.96 -28.04 9.00
CA ILE A 100 -3.28 -26.95 8.06
C ILE A 100 -4.76 -26.99 7.67
N ASP A 101 -5.34 -28.18 7.42
CA ASP A 101 -6.77 -28.29 7.10
C ASP A 101 -7.66 -27.88 8.29
N LEU A 102 -7.30 -28.26 9.52
CA LEU A 102 -7.98 -27.82 10.74
C LEU A 102 -7.98 -26.28 10.85
N ARG A 103 -6.82 -25.64 10.67
CA ARG A 103 -6.68 -24.17 10.70
C ARG A 103 -7.47 -23.51 9.59
N CYS A 104 -7.43 -24.06 8.38
CA CYS A 104 -8.21 -23.59 7.25
C CYS A 104 -9.72 -23.65 7.56
N ASN A 105 -10.20 -24.73 8.18
CA ASN A 105 -11.61 -24.88 8.54
C ASN A 105 -12.03 -23.91 9.64
N ARG A 106 -11.17 -23.65 10.64
CA ARG A 106 -11.39 -22.61 11.65
C ARG A 106 -11.51 -21.23 11.02
N ALA A 107 -10.64 -20.90 10.06
CA ALA A 107 -10.70 -19.64 9.33
C ALA A 107 -11.98 -19.49 8.52
N ILE A 108 -12.43 -20.55 7.85
CA ILE A 108 -13.71 -20.55 7.12
C ILE A 108 -14.87 -20.28 8.08
N HIS A 109 -14.85 -20.87 9.29
CA HIS A 109 -15.88 -20.62 10.29
C HIS A 109 -15.84 -19.17 10.78
N PHE A 110 -14.65 -18.66 11.11
CA PHE A 110 -14.45 -17.26 11.50
C PHE A 110 -15.03 -16.28 10.48
N VAL A 111 -14.72 -16.45 9.19
CA VAL A 111 -15.25 -15.58 8.12
C VAL A 111 -16.79 -15.67 8.07
N LYS A 112 -17.37 -16.87 8.19
CA LYS A 112 -18.84 -17.03 8.23
C LYS A 112 -19.48 -16.34 9.42
N ASP A 113 -18.81 -16.29 10.55
CA ASP A 113 -19.30 -15.63 11.76
C ASP A 113 -19.19 -14.10 11.69
N CYS A 114 -18.16 -13.57 10.99
CA CYS A 114 -17.98 -12.12 10.80
C CYS A 114 -18.86 -11.52 9.68
N LEU A 115 -19.20 -12.29 8.65
CA LEU A 115 -19.97 -11.77 7.51
C LEU A 115 -21.34 -11.17 7.86
N PRO A 116 -22.13 -11.72 8.82
CA PRO A 116 -23.41 -11.14 9.20
C PRO A 116 -23.32 -9.76 9.86
N SER A 117 -22.20 -9.43 10.53
CA SER A 117 -22.00 -8.11 11.15
C SER A 117 -21.46 -7.07 10.18
N TRP A 118 -20.87 -7.51 9.06
CA TRP A 118 -20.41 -6.65 8.00
C TRP A 118 -21.56 -5.96 7.26
N SER A 119 -21.40 -4.66 6.99
CA SER A 119 -22.31 -3.89 6.15
C SER A 119 -21.55 -2.88 5.31
N ILE A 120 -21.81 -2.88 4.00
CA ILE A 120 -21.31 -1.85 3.09
C ILE A 120 -21.88 -0.45 3.41
N ASP A 121 -23.05 -0.38 4.06
CA ASP A 121 -23.69 0.89 4.45
C ASP A 121 -23.07 1.51 5.69
N ASN A 122 -22.31 0.74 6.47
CA ASN A 122 -21.62 1.22 7.68
C ASN A 122 -20.24 1.80 7.37
N ILE A 123 -19.93 2.05 6.09
CA ILE A 123 -18.63 2.53 5.66
C ILE A 123 -18.84 3.86 4.98
N ASP A 124 -18.75 4.89 5.80
CA ASP A 124 -18.57 6.26 5.36
C ASP A 124 -17.26 6.30 4.56
N ASP A 125 -17.31 6.25 3.23
CA ASP A 125 -16.22 6.46 2.27
C ASP A 125 -14.86 5.72 2.41
N ALA A 126 -14.61 4.98 3.50
CA ALA A 126 -13.34 4.40 3.92
C ALA A 126 -13.26 2.90 3.58
N LEU A 127 -13.68 2.52 2.36
CA LEU A 127 -13.38 1.18 1.86
C LEU A 127 -11.86 1.03 1.69
N PRO A 128 -11.28 -0.12 2.04
CA PRO A 128 -9.90 -0.43 1.71
C PRO A 128 -9.62 -0.17 0.24
N VAL A 129 -8.43 0.35 -0.05
CA VAL A 129 -8.00 0.71 -1.39
C VAL A 129 -8.04 -0.53 -2.27
N GLY A 130 -8.82 -0.47 -3.36
CA GLY A 130 -8.91 -1.56 -4.32
C GLY A 130 -9.88 -2.68 -3.94
N LEU A 131 -10.61 -2.60 -2.81
CA LEU A 131 -11.58 -3.62 -2.39
C LEU A 131 -12.55 -4.00 -3.51
N GLU A 132 -13.06 -3.00 -4.22
CA GLU A 132 -14.00 -3.17 -5.34
C GLU A 132 -13.39 -3.92 -6.54
N LEU A 133 -12.07 -3.97 -6.63
CA LEU A 133 -11.34 -4.71 -7.66
C LEU A 133 -11.00 -6.13 -7.20
N TYR A 134 -10.44 -6.29 -6.00
CA TYR A 134 -9.91 -7.58 -5.54
C TYR A 134 -10.92 -8.50 -4.88
N LEU A 135 -11.92 -7.99 -4.14
CA LEU A 135 -12.82 -8.86 -3.37
C LEU A 135 -13.64 -9.80 -4.28
N PRO A 136 -14.25 -9.34 -5.39
CA PRO A 136 -14.94 -10.25 -6.31
C PRO A 136 -14.02 -11.32 -6.89
N VAL A 137 -12.77 -10.98 -7.18
CA VAL A 137 -11.78 -11.91 -7.73
C VAL A 137 -11.33 -12.92 -6.68
N LEU A 138 -11.12 -12.49 -5.43
CA LEU A 138 -10.79 -13.37 -4.31
C LEU A 138 -11.88 -14.43 -4.08
N LEU A 139 -13.15 -14.02 -4.10
CA LEU A 139 -14.30 -14.94 -4.01
C LEU A 139 -14.30 -15.96 -5.16
N GLN A 140 -13.98 -15.52 -6.38
CA GLN A 140 -13.85 -16.42 -7.53
C GLN A 140 -12.70 -17.42 -7.35
N GLN A 141 -11.54 -16.98 -6.84
CA GLN A 141 -10.40 -17.87 -6.58
C GLN A 141 -10.74 -18.91 -5.50
N LEU A 142 -11.37 -18.49 -4.40
CA LEU A 142 -11.84 -19.39 -3.34
C LEU A 142 -12.86 -20.42 -3.86
N GLY A 143 -13.75 -19.99 -4.77
CA GLY A 143 -14.73 -20.85 -5.41
C GLY A 143 -14.11 -22.03 -6.18
N LYS A 144 -12.90 -21.88 -6.73
CA LYS A 144 -12.16 -22.98 -7.39
C LYS A 144 -11.84 -24.14 -6.43
N TYR A 145 -11.77 -23.85 -5.13
CA TYR A 145 -11.56 -24.83 -4.06
C TYR A 145 -12.85 -25.24 -3.34
N GLY A 146 -14.02 -24.85 -3.87
CA GLY A 146 -15.32 -25.13 -3.27
C GLY A 146 -15.62 -24.29 -2.02
N VAL A 147 -14.84 -23.26 -1.72
CA VAL A 147 -15.09 -22.34 -0.60
C VAL A 147 -15.95 -21.18 -1.11
N ILE A 148 -17.18 -21.10 -0.61
CA ILE A 148 -18.16 -20.09 -1.03
C ILE A 148 -18.55 -19.25 0.17
N PHE A 149 -18.46 -17.92 0.00
CA PHE A 149 -18.91 -16.93 0.97
C PHE A 149 -19.96 -16.02 0.34
N ASN A 150 -21.08 -15.85 1.05
CA ASN A 150 -22.12 -14.90 0.66
C ASN A 150 -21.82 -13.57 1.36
N VAL A 151 -21.13 -12.66 0.67
CA VAL A 151 -20.78 -11.35 1.23
C VAL A 151 -21.97 -10.39 1.08
N PRO A 152 -22.55 -9.87 2.19
CA PRO A 152 -23.58 -8.84 2.11
C PRO A 152 -23.10 -7.63 1.29
N GLY A 153 -23.92 -7.20 0.33
CA GLY A 153 -23.63 -6.04 -0.52
C GLY A 153 -22.65 -6.30 -1.67
N ILE A 154 -22.30 -7.56 -1.98
CA ILE A 154 -21.34 -7.89 -3.04
C ILE A 154 -21.71 -7.30 -4.42
N ASP A 155 -22.99 -7.26 -4.78
CA ASP A 155 -23.44 -6.71 -6.06
C ASP A 155 -23.10 -5.21 -6.18
N ARG A 156 -23.17 -4.46 -5.08
CA ARG A 156 -22.77 -3.05 -5.04
C ARG A 156 -21.26 -2.91 -5.21
N ILE A 157 -20.48 -3.74 -4.52
CA ILE A 157 -19.00 -3.77 -4.65
C ILE A 157 -18.60 -4.08 -6.09
N GLN A 158 -19.24 -5.06 -6.73
CA GLN A 158 -19.01 -5.39 -8.14
C GLN A 158 -19.40 -4.25 -9.07
N HIS A 159 -20.53 -3.58 -8.82
CA HIS A 159 -20.93 -2.41 -9.61
C HIS A 159 -19.91 -1.27 -9.49
N MET A 160 -19.38 -1.02 -8.28
CA MET A 160 -18.31 -0.04 -8.05
C MET A 160 -17.03 -0.41 -8.79
N GLY A 161 -16.62 -1.69 -8.73
CA GLY A 161 -15.45 -2.21 -9.43
C GLY A 161 -15.58 -2.07 -10.94
N ASN A 162 -16.74 -2.44 -11.50
CA ASN A 162 -17.03 -2.26 -12.92
C ASN A 162 -17.00 -0.77 -13.32
N THR A 163 -17.60 0.11 -12.53
CA THR A 163 -17.58 1.56 -12.78
C THR A 163 -16.14 2.10 -12.79
N LYS A 164 -15.29 1.63 -11.87
CA LYS A 164 -13.87 1.99 -11.84
C LYS A 164 -13.10 1.47 -13.05
N LEU A 165 -13.34 0.23 -13.47
CA LEU A 165 -12.72 -0.36 -14.66
C LEU A 165 -13.17 0.33 -15.97
N HIS A 166 -14.34 0.98 -16.01
CA HIS A 166 -14.71 1.83 -17.15
C HIS A 166 -13.88 3.12 -17.22
N LYS A 167 -13.44 3.65 -16.06
CA LYS A 167 -12.57 4.84 -15.98
C LYS A 167 -11.09 4.49 -16.17
N ILE A 168 -10.70 3.28 -15.77
CA ILE A 168 -9.35 2.73 -15.93
C ILE A 168 -9.48 1.46 -16.77
N PRO A 169 -9.70 1.59 -18.09
CA PRO A 169 -9.75 0.43 -18.96
C PRO A 169 -8.44 -0.37 -18.83
N VAL A 170 -8.54 -1.69 -18.89
CA VAL A 170 -7.40 -2.60 -18.72
C VAL A 170 -6.27 -2.30 -19.70
N GLU A 171 -6.59 -1.75 -20.86
CA GLU A 171 -5.67 -1.30 -21.88
C GLU A 171 -4.72 -0.19 -21.39
N MET A 172 -5.11 0.60 -20.40
CA MET A 172 -4.20 1.59 -19.78
C MET A 172 -3.02 0.93 -19.07
N LEU A 173 -3.19 -0.29 -18.55
CA LEU A 173 -2.11 -1.03 -17.91
C LEU A 173 -1.04 -1.49 -18.91
N TYR A 174 -1.36 -1.47 -20.21
CA TYR A 174 -0.42 -1.79 -21.30
C TYR A 174 0.27 -0.54 -21.88
N GLY A 175 -0.15 0.66 -21.47
CA GLY A 175 0.42 1.92 -21.92
C GLY A 175 1.71 2.31 -21.18
N GLU A 176 2.42 3.32 -21.69
CA GLU A 176 3.72 3.73 -21.14
C GLU A 176 3.65 4.37 -19.75
N SER A 177 2.49 4.92 -19.37
CA SER A 177 2.30 5.58 -18.09
C SER A 177 2.18 4.58 -16.94
N LYS A 178 2.77 4.90 -15.79
CA LYS A 178 2.58 4.15 -14.55
C LYS A 178 1.15 4.31 -14.06
N ILE A 179 0.52 3.19 -13.69
CA ILE A 179 -0.87 3.17 -13.23
C ILE A 179 -0.95 2.68 -11.78
N ALA A 180 -1.45 3.51 -10.88
CA ALA A 180 -1.59 3.19 -9.45
C ALA A 180 -2.47 1.95 -9.17
N ALA A 181 -3.39 1.60 -10.08
CA ALA A 181 -4.17 0.37 -9.96
C ALA A 181 -3.31 -0.91 -10.00
N THR A 182 -2.05 -0.82 -10.47
CA THR A 182 -1.08 -1.92 -10.35
C THR A 182 -0.66 -2.21 -8.91
N PHE A 183 -1.04 -1.39 -7.93
CA PHE A 183 -0.92 -1.73 -6.51
C PHE A 183 -1.79 -2.94 -6.11
N SER A 184 -2.87 -3.23 -6.86
CA SER A 184 -3.84 -4.28 -6.54
C SER A 184 -4.04 -5.26 -7.71
N LEU A 185 -2.95 -5.79 -8.28
CA LEU A 185 -3.01 -6.70 -9.44
C LEU A 185 -3.78 -8.00 -9.18
N GLU A 186 -3.93 -8.40 -7.92
CA GLU A 186 -4.81 -9.51 -7.53
C GLU A 186 -6.28 -9.28 -7.96
N GLY A 187 -6.72 -8.03 -8.10
CA GLY A 187 -8.03 -7.68 -8.66
C GLY A 187 -8.15 -7.77 -10.18
N PHE A 188 -7.03 -8.06 -10.87
CA PHE A 188 -6.95 -8.17 -12.32
C PHE A 188 -6.70 -9.61 -12.81
N ILE A 189 -6.63 -10.59 -11.90
CA ILE A 189 -6.50 -12.00 -12.26
C ILE A 189 -7.64 -12.42 -13.19
N GLY A 190 -7.28 -12.96 -14.36
CA GLY A 190 -8.22 -13.38 -15.40
C GLY A 190 -8.81 -12.23 -16.23
N LYS A 191 -8.33 -10.99 -16.05
CA LYS A 191 -8.78 -9.79 -16.77
C LYS A 191 -7.69 -9.15 -17.63
N VAL A 192 -6.42 -9.44 -17.35
CA VAL A 192 -5.26 -8.85 -18.04
C VAL A 192 -4.26 -9.90 -18.48
N ASP A 193 -3.45 -9.55 -19.47
CA ASP A 193 -2.26 -10.28 -19.86
C ASP A 193 -1.06 -9.76 -19.05
N PHE A 194 -0.62 -10.57 -18.08
CA PHE A 194 0.49 -10.22 -17.19
C PHE A 194 1.85 -10.18 -17.92
N ASP A 195 1.97 -10.77 -19.12
CA ASP A 195 3.21 -10.65 -19.89
C ASP A 195 3.41 -9.25 -20.46
N GLN A 196 2.33 -8.49 -20.62
CA GLN A 196 2.38 -7.14 -21.21
C GLN A 196 2.64 -6.03 -20.20
N ILE A 197 2.57 -6.29 -18.90
CA ILE A 197 2.68 -5.25 -17.86
C ILE A 197 4.08 -5.13 -17.22
N ASN A 198 5.10 -5.82 -17.75
CA ASN A 198 6.47 -5.74 -17.21
C ASN A 198 7.02 -4.31 -17.11
N HIS A 199 6.64 -3.43 -18.05
CA HIS A 199 7.06 -2.03 -18.07
C HIS A 199 6.46 -1.22 -16.91
N GLN A 200 5.40 -1.71 -16.25
CA GLN A 200 4.84 -1.07 -15.06
C GLN A 200 5.76 -1.23 -13.84
N LYS A 201 6.70 -2.20 -13.85
CA LYS A 201 7.67 -2.41 -12.77
C LYS A 201 8.63 -1.25 -12.57
N GLY A 202 9.17 -1.17 -11.38
CA GLY A 202 10.23 -0.26 -10.97
C GLY A 202 10.89 -0.83 -9.72
N LEU A 203 12.23 -0.86 -9.75
CA LEU A 203 13.04 -1.50 -8.71
C LEU A 203 12.59 -2.94 -8.41
N GLY A 204 12.25 -3.72 -9.45
CA GLY A 204 11.74 -5.09 -9.33
C GLY A 204 10.30 -5.27 -8.86
N SER A 205 9.61 -4.22 -8.40
CA SER A 205 8.24 -4.36 -7.85
C SER A 205 7.18 -3.76 -8.77
N LEU A 206 5.92 -4.18 -8.59
CA LEU A 206 4.74 -3.51 -9.15
C LEU A 206 4.17 -2.57 -8.08
N CYS A 207 4.37 -1.26 -8.28
CA CYS A 207 3.89 -0.21 -7.38
C CYS A 207 4.28 -0.44 -5.91
N ALA A 208 5.50 -0.93 -5.64
CA ALA A 208 5.98 -1.29 -4.30
C ALA A 208 5.14 -2.34 -3.55
N SER A 209 4.14 -3.00 -4.16
CA SER A 209 3.29 -3.99 -3.49
C SER A 209 3.84 -5.41 -3.61
N PRO A 210 4.14 -6.11 -2.50
CA PRO A 210 4.52 -7.51 -2.53
C PRO A 210 3.40 -8.43 -3.05
N ALA A 211 2.13 -8.22 -2.65
CA ALA A 211 1.00 -8.99 -3.17
C ALA A 211 0.90 -8.89 -4.70
N SER A 212 0.92 -7.66 -5.21
CA SER A 212 0.84 -7.39 -6.65
C SER A 212 2.01 -8.03 -7.41
N THR A 213 3.21 -7.92 -6.86
CA THR A 213 4.42 -8.51 -7.45
C THR A 213 4.38 -10.05 -7.45
N ALA A 214 3.82 -10.66 -6.41
CA ALA A 214 3.60 -12.11 -6.37
C ALA A 214 2.58 -12.56 -7.42
N VAL A 215 1.44 -11.85 -7.55
CA VAL A 215 0.44 -12.14 -8.59
C VAL A 215 1.03 -11.98 -9.99
N TYR A 216 1.82 -10.93 -10.22
CA TYR A 216 2.55 -10.74 -11.47
C TYR A 216 3.39 -11.98 -11.82
N LEU A 217 4.17 -12.50 -10.86
CA LEU A 217 4.97 -13.71 -11.06
C LEU A 217 4.15 -14.99 -11.25
N MET A 218 3.00 -15.12 -10.58
CA MET A 218 2.12 -16.29 -10.70
C MET A 218 1.48 -16.44 -12.09
N TYR A 219 1.13 -15.32 -12.73
CA TYR A 219 0.28 -15.32 -13.92
C TYR A 219 0.99 -14.93 -15.22
N ARG A 220 2.28 -14.59 -15.15
CA ARG A 220 3.11 -14.39 -16.34
C ARG A 220 3.67 -15.71 -16.89
N SER A 221 3.99 -15.77 -18.17
CA SER A 221 4.44 -17.00 -18.84
C SER A 221 5.94 -17.27 -18.69
N VAL A 222 6.75 -16.22 -18.59
CA VAL A 222 8.20 -16.33 -18.34
C VAL A 222 8.47 -16.03 -16.87
N TRP A 223 9.56 -16.46 -16.24
CA TRP A 223 9.88 -16.07 -14.87
C TRP A 223 10.71 -14.78 -14.79
N ASP A 224 10.46 -13.93 -13.80
CA ASP A 224 11.09 -12.62 -13.69
C ASP A 224 12.05 -12.58 -12.50
N ASP A 225 13.34 -12.69 -12.80
CA ASP A 225 14.37 -12.78 -11.75
C ASP A 225 14.50 -11.48 -10.95
N GLU A 226 14.08 -10.33 -11.49
CA GLU A 226 14.13 -9.04 -10.78
C GLU A 226 13.00 -8.95 -9.75
N ALA A 227 11.78 -9.36 -10.14
CA ALA A 227 10.64 -9.40 -9.24
C ALA A 227 10.80 -10.42 -8.12
N GLU A 228 11.39 -11.58 -8.40
CA GLU A 228 11.74 -12.54 -7.34
C GLU A 228 12.76 -11.94 -6.36
N LYS A 229 13.80 -11.26 -6.87
CA LYS A 229 14.81 -10.62 -6.02
C LYS A 229 14.19 -9.57 -5.10
N TYR A 230 13.27 -8.76 -5.61
CA TYR A 230 12.51 -7.81 -4.78
C TYR A 230 11.76 -8.53 -3.65
N LEU A 231 10.97 -9.56 -3.96
CA LEU A 231 10.22 -10.30 -2.93
C LEU A 231 11.14 -10.98 -1.91
N ARG A 232 12.25 -11.60 -2.36
CA ARG A 232 13.25 -12.20 -1.47
C ARG A 232 13.89 -11.16 -0.55
N HIS A 233 14.18 -9.96 -1.06
CA HIS A 233 14.70 -8.85 -0.25
C HIS A 233 13.71 -8.46 0.85
N VAL A 234 12.44 -8.24 0.50
CA VAL A 234 11.37 -7.91 1.47
C VAL A 234 11.24 -9.00 2.54
N VAL A 235 11.20 -10.27 2.15
CA VAL A 235 11.09 -11.41 3.08
C VAL A 235 12.30 -11.49 4.02
N ASN A 236 13.52 -11.32 3.50
CA ASN A 236 14.73 -11.36 4.32
C ASN A 236 14.76 -10.24 5.37
N LEU A 237 14.30 -9.04 5.01
CA LEU A 237 14.18 -7.93 5.96
C LEU A 237 13.20 -8.26 7.09
N SER A 238 12.02 -8.78 6.76
CA SER A 238 11.02 -9.22 7.74
C SER A 238 11.59 -10.24 8.73
N ILE A 239 12.25 -11.29 8.22
CA ILE A 239 12.88 -12.32 9.06
C ILE A 239 13.92 -11.71 10.00
N SER A 240 14.74 -10.77 9.51
CA SER A 240 15.79 -10.11 10.30
C SER A 240 15.24 -9.24 11.45
N GLN A 241 14.01 -8.74 11.31
CA GLN A 241 13.35 -7.89 12.29
C GLN A 241 12.51 -8.68 13.32
N ALA A 242 12.60 -10.02 13.31
CA ALA A 242 11.76 -10.94 14.09
C ALA A 242 10.25 -10.87 13.77
N ASN A 243 9.86 -10.09 12.76
CA ASN A 243 8.51 -10.00 12.22
C ASN A 243 8.40 -10.93 11.02
N ARG A 244 7.93 -12.17 11.20
CA ARG A 244 7.90 -13.17 10.12
C ARG A 244 6.94 -12.83 8.95
N GLY A 245 6.11 -11.80 9.08
CA GLY A 245 5.25 -11.31 8.00
C GLY A 245 5.87 -10.14 7.23
N ILE A 246 5.48 -9.96 5.96
CA ILE A 246 5.97 -8.89 5.09
C ILE A 246 5.02 -7.67 5.08
N PRO A 247 5.51 -6.44 4.85
CA PRO A 247 4.65 -5.26 4.76
C PRO A 247 3.73 -5.29 3.52
N ASN A 248 2.75 -4.39 3.47
CA ASN A 248 1.89 -4.19 2.30
C ASN A 248 2.51 -3.34 1.20
N PHE A 249 3.56 -2.57 1.51
CA PHE A 249 4.38 -1.88 0.52
C PHE A 249 5.82 -1.77 1.00
N TYR A 250 6.77 -1.82 0.07
CA TYR A 250 8.19 -1.61 0.34
C TYR A 250 8.93 -1.15 -0.94
N PRO A 251 9.92 -0.23 -0.83
CA PRO A 251 10.26 0.53 0.36
C PRO A 251 9.21 1.58 0.73
N SER A 252 9.33 2.09 1.94
CA SER A 252 8.54 3.19 2.50
C SER A 252 9.46 4.35 2.92
N THR A 253 10.62 4.48 2.25
CA THR A 253 11.70 5.38 2.65
C THR A 253 11.24 6.82 2.70
N THR A 254 10.64 7.30 1.62
CA THR A 254 10.21 8.69 1.44
C THR A 254 9.11 9.03 2.43
N PHE A 255 8.08 8.18 2.49
CA PHE A 255 7.01 8.27 3.46
C PHE A 255 7.53 8.37 4.90
N GLU A 256 8.26 7.36 5.39
CA GLU A 256 8.72 7.35 6.78
C GLU A 256 9.73 8.46 7.08
N LEU A 257 10.65 8.75 6.15
CA LEU A 257 11.68 9.77 6.35
C LEU A 257 11.05 11.15 6.46
N THR A 258 10.16 11.51 5.54
CA THR A 258 9.56 12.84 5.51
C THR A 258 8.57 13.04 6.64
N TRP A 259 7.75 12.03 6.97
CA TRP A 259 6.85 12.12 8.13
C TRP A 259 7.60 12.28 9.44
N VAL A 260 8.65 11.49 9.67
CA VAL A 260 9.43 11.60 10.91
C VAL A 260 10.15 12.94 10.98
N VAL A 261 10.87 13.32 9.92
CA VAL A 261 11.70 14.53 9.94
C VAL A 261 10.86 15.79 10.00
N SER A 262 9.82 15.94 9.17
CA SER A 262 8.98 17.13 9.22
C SER A 262 8.28 17.25 10.58
N THR A 263 7.73 16.15 11.11
CA THR A 263 7.02 16.17 12.40
C THR A 263 7.93 16.65 13.52
N LEU A 264 9.20 16.21 13.54
CA LEU A 264 10.17 16.69 14.52
C LEU A 264 10.43 18.20 14.36
N LEU A 265 10.67 18.66 13.14
CA LEU A 265 10.96 20.07 12.87
C LEU A 265 9.76 20.97 13.19
N GLU A 266 8.55 20.54 12.84
CA GLU A 266 7.29 21.23 13.13
C GLU A 266 6.95 21.21 14.63
N SER A 267 7.43 20.22 15.38
CA SER A 267 7.25 20.11 16.84
C SER A 267 8.30 20.88 17.66
N GLY A 268 9.08 21.76 17.04
CA GLY A 268 10.03 22.66 17.71
C GLY A 268 11.49 22.19 17.73
N PHE A 269 11.83 21.10 17.05
CA PHE A 269 13.23 20.81 16.74
C PHE A 269 13.71 21.68 15.57
N SER A 270 15.00 21.95 15.53
CA SER A 270 15.65 22.74 14.48
C SER A 270 16.47 21.83 13.55
N ALA A 271 16.71 22.29 12.32
CA ALA A 271 17.62 21.58 11.41
C ALA A 271 19.05 21.45 11.98
N SER A 272 19.46 22.34 12.89
CA SER A 272 20.74 22.25 13.61
C SER A 272 20.79 21.16 14.68
N ASP A 273 19.66 20.61 15.09
CA ASP A 273 19.62 19.47 16.02
C ASP A 273 20.00 18.15 15.32
N LEU A 274 19.88 18.09 13.98
CA LEU A 274 20.38 16.97 13.19
C LEU A 274 21.90 17.12 12.98
N SER A 275 22.64 16.00 13.08
CA SER A 275 24.05 16.00 12.68
C SER A 275 24.17 16.33 11.19
N LEU A 276 25.23 17.04 10.80
CA LEU A 276 25.44 17.47 9.40
C LEU A 276 25.33 16.30 8.42
N ASP A 277 26.01 15.18 8.71
CA ASP A 277 25.94 13.96 7.88
C ASP A 277 24.52 13.39 7.74
N CYS A 278 23.70 13.51 8.79
CA CYS A 278 22.32 13.02 8.79
C CYS A 278 21.46 13.93 7.91
N LYS A 279 21.58 15.25 8.12
CA LYS A 279 20.90 16.27 7.32
C LYS A 279 21.25 16.15 5.84
N ASP A 280 22.53 16.07 5.50
CA ASP A 280 22.99 15.99 4.11
C ASP A 280 22.52 14.69 3.45
N LYS A 281 22.51 13.58 4.18
CA LYS A 281 21.97 12.30 3.68
C LYS A 281 20.47 12.37 3.40
N ILE A 282 19.68 13.01 4.27
CA ILE A 282 18.24 13.20 4.06
C ILE A 282 17.99 14.03 2.81
N ILE A 283 18.67 15.17 2.69
CA ILE A 283 18.56 16.06 1.53
C ILE A 283 18.94 15.32 0.25
N ALA A 284 20.03 14.54 0.28
CA ALA A 284 20.48 13.77 -0.87
C ALA A 284 19.46 12.71 -1.32
N ILE A 285 18.86 11.97 -0.38
CA ILE A 285 17.85 10.95 -0.69
C ILE A 285 16.62 11.61 -1.33
N LEU A 286 16.07 12.66 -0.72
CA LEU A 286 14.85 13.30 -1.22
C LEU A 286 15.06 14.00 -2.56
N ARG A 287 16.22 14.65 -2.75
CA ARG A 287 16.55 15.29 -4.03
C ARG A 287 16.77 14.27 -5.14
N ALA A 288 17.49 13.17 -4.86
CA ALA A 288 17.72 12.14 -5.86
C ALA A 288 16.40 11.55 -6.38
N GLU A 289 15.44 11.29 -5.47
CA GLU A 289 14.12 10.79 -5.87
C GLU A 289 13.32 11.81 -6.68
N LEU A 290 13.27 13.08 -6.23
CA LEU A 290 12.60 14.15 -6.97
C LEU A 290 13.23 14.36 -8.35
N ASP A 291 14.55 14.34 -8.46
CA ASP A 291 15.26 14.52 -9.73
C ASP A 291 15.01 13.33 -10.68
N GLU A 292 14.98 12.09 -10.17
CA GLU A 292 14.73 10.88 -10.96
C GLU A 292 13.29 10.80 -11.50
N GLN A 293 12.34 11.39 -10.77
CA GLN A 293 10.91 11.32 -11.06
C GLN A 293 10.34 12.66 -11.56
N ASP A 294 11.16 13.51 -12.20
CA ASP A 294 10.73 14.79 -12.81
C ASP A 294 9.99 15.75 -11.84
N GLY A 295 10.37 15.73 -10.57
CA GLY A 295 9.93 16.63 -9.50
C GLY A 295 8.77 16.11 -8.64
N ILE A 296 8.42 14.83 -8.71
CA ILE A 296 7.43 14.17 -7.83
C ILE A 296 8.07 12.97 -7.11
N THR A 297 7.38 12.35 -6.14
CA THR A 297 7.89 11.17 -5.41
C THR A 297 6.84 10.06 -5.28
N GLY A 298 7.20 8.92 -4.67
CA GLY A 298 6.23 7.96 -4.12
C GLY A 298 5.36 7.24 -5.15
N TRP A 299 5.91 6.91 -6.33
CA TRP A 299 5.13 6.34 -7.44
C TRP A 299 3.95 7.22 -7.86
N THR A 300 4.20 8.53 -7.98
CA THR A 300 3.20 9.55 -8.31
C THR A 300 2.20 9.83 -7.19
N ASP A 301 2.70 10.02 -5.96
CA ASP A 301 1.88 10.39 -4.80
C ASP A 301 2.10 11.88 -4.42
N PRO A 302 1.05 12.74 -4.47
CA PRO A 302 1.16 14.12 -4.02
C PRO A 302 1.44 14.25 -2.51
N ASP A 303 1.10 13.25 -1.69
CA ASP A 303 1.31 13.31 -0.24
C ASP A 303 2.80 13.25 0.08
N ASP A 304 3.47 12.19 -0.38
CA ASP A 304 4.93 12.04 -0.30
C ASP A 304 5.64 13.21 -0.98
N THR A 305 5.12 13.71 -2.11
CA THR A 305 5.72 14.85 -2.83
C THR A 305 5.66 16.10 -1.96
N ALA A 306 4.48 16.46 -1.43
CA ALA A 306 4.30 17.64 -0.59
C ALA A 306 5.11 17.56 0.71
N LYS A 307 5.20 16.38 1.34
CA LYS A 307 6.02 16.16 2.53
C LYS A 307 7.51 16.21 2.24
N SER A 308 7.96 15.73 1.08
CA SER A 308 9.35 15.86 0.62
C SER A 308 9.74 17.32 0.44
N LEU A 309 8.92 18.09 -0.28
CA LEU A 309 9.14 19.52 -0.51
C LEU A 309 9.14 20.32 0.81
N SER A 310 8.19 20.04 1.70
CA SER A 310 8.12 20.66 3.04
C SER A 310 9.36 20.33 3.87
N THR A 311 9.77 19.06 3.89
CA THR A 311 10.95 18.61 4.63
C THR A 311 12.22 19.30 4.11
N LEU A 312 12.39 19.39 2.78
CA LEU A 312 13.51 20.08 2.15
C LEU A 312 13.53 21.58 2.49
N TYR A 313 12.37 22.24 2.50
CA TYR A 313 12.25 23.63 2.94
C TYR A 313 12.69 23.79 4.41
N LEU A 314 12.17 22.97 5.31
CA LEU A 314 12.50 23.02 6.75
C LEU A 314 13.98 22.71 7.03
N LEU A 315 14.64 21.94 6.16
CA LEU A 315 16.08 21.69 6.22
C LEU A 315 16.93 22.80 5.56
N GLY A 316 16.31 23.82 4.95
CA GLY A 316 16.99 24.93 4.29
C GLY A 316 17.57 24.59 2.91
N ALA A 317 16.99 23.60 2.23
CA ALA A 317 17.38 23.16 0.89
C ALA A 317 16.16 23.03 -0.04
N PRO A 318 15.35 24.11 -0.22
CA PRO A 318 14.07 24.05 -0.91
C PRO A 318 14.18 23.51 -2.35
N TYR A 319 13.05 22.99 -2.83
CA TYR A 319 12.86 22.43 -4.17
C TYR A 319 11.56 22.98 -4.75
N SER A 320 11.48 23.14 -6.08
CA SER A 320 10.33 23.78 -6.73
C SER A 320 9.05 22.93 -6.61
N PRO A 321 7.88 23.52 -6.28
CA PRO A 321 6.60 22.82 -6.29
C PRO A 321 5.94 22.71 -7.68
N ASP A 322 6.59 23.18 -8.75
CA ASP A 322 5.97 23.25 -10.08
C ASP A 322 5.48 21.90 -10.60
N ALA A 323 6.22 20.82 -10.32
CA ALA A 323 5.84 19.47 -10.72
C ALA A 323 4.63 18.94 -9.93
N LEU A 324 4.54 19.25 -8.64
CA LEU A 324 3.37 18.95 -7.80
C LEU A 324 2.12 19.65 -8.37
N LEU A 325 2.21 20.95 -8.64
CA LEU A 325 1.12 21.75 -9.21
C LEU A 325 0.69 21.20 -10.58
N ARG A 326 1.66 21.02 -11.49
CA ARG A 326 1.40 20.55 -12.86
C ARG A 326 0.73 19.17 -12.90
N THR A 327 1.06 18.29 -11.96
CA THR A 327 0.64 16.88 -12.00
C THR A 327 -0.69 16.64 -11.29
N TYR A 328 -0.91 17.28 -10.15
CA TYR A 328 -1.99 16.91 -9.24
C TYR A 328 -3.06 17.99 -9.07
N GLU A 329 -2.83 19.22 -9.53
CA GLU A 329 -3.80 20.31 -9.37
C GLU A 329 -5.04 20.08 -10.24
N GLY A 330 -6.19 19.88 -9.57
CA GLY A 330 -7.50 19.81 -10.19
C GLY A 330 -8.24 21.15 -10.18
N GLU A 331 -9.48 21.13 -10.66
CA GLU A 331 -10.34 22.33 -10.67
C GLU A 331 -10.66 22.83 -9.25
N SER A 332 -10.97 21.92 -8.33
CA SER A 332 -11.45 22.24 -6.98
C SER A 332 -10.56 21.75 -5.83
N HIS A 333 -9.66 20.80 -6.09
CA HIS A 333 -8.77 20.17 -5.11
C HIS A 333 -7.59 19.51 -5.83
N PHE A 334 -6.62 19.02 -5.05
CA PHE A 334 -5.54 18.18 -5.55
C PHE A 334 -5.96 16.71 -5.49
N PHE A 335 -5.73 15.99 -6.58
CA PHE A 335 -6.05 14.56 -6.67
C PHE A 335 -4.86 13.73 -6.20
N THR A 336 -5.12 12.62 -5.47
CA THR A 336 -4.06 11.60 -5.24
C THR A 336 -3.74 10.88 -6.54
N TYR A 337 -4.79 10.50 -7.27
CA TYR A 337 -4.70 9.92 -8.61
C TYR A 337 -5.78 10.50 -9.51
N PRO A 338 -5.53 10.73 -10.82
CA PRO A 338 -6.52 11.36 -11.70
C PRO A 338 -7.86 10.61 -11.79
N GLN A 339 -7.88 9.30 -11.52
CA GLN A 339 -9.07 8.44 -11.55
C GLN A 339 -9.55 8.01 -10.16
N GLU A 340 -9.16 8.71 -9.10
CA GLU A 340 -9.57 8.35 -7.75
C GLU A 340 -11.08 8.50 -7.53
N ARG A 341 -11.64 7.63 -6.68
CA ARG A 341 -13.07 7.65 -6.35
C ARG A 341 -13.39 8.78 -5.37
N ASN A 342 -12.59 8.88 -4.31
CA ASN A 342 -12.77 9.79 -3.20
C ASN A 342 -11.51 10.68 -3.08
N PRO A 343 -11.67 12.00 -2.99
CA PRO A 343 -10.55 12.91 -2.74
C PRO A 343 -10.04 12.73 -1.30
N SER A 344 -8.74 12.98 -1.09
CA SER A 344 -8.11 12.86 0.23
C SER A 344 -8.00 14.22 0.93
N VAL A 345 -8.44 14.24 2.19
CA VAL A 345 -8.31 15.39 3.08
C VAL A 345 -6.85 15.57 3.49
N SER A 346 -6.15 14.49 3.84
CA SER A 346 -4.75 14.56 4.25
C SER A 346 -3.83 15.04 3.13
N VAL A 347 -4.05 14.56 1.89
CA VAL A 347 -3.29 15.03 0.71
C VAL A 347 -3.46 16.54 0.54
N ASN A 348 -4.70 17.04 0.56
CA ASN A 348 -4.94 18.47 0.35
C ASN A 348 -4.41 19.33 1.51
N ALA A 349 -4.40 18.80 2.73
CA ALA A 349 -3.79 19.43 3.89
C ALA A 349 -2.25 19.51 3.77
N ASN A 350 -1.60 18.41 3.39
CA ASN A 350 -0.15 18.39 3.19
C ASN A 350 0.29 19.26 2.00
N VAL A 351 -0.48 19.29 0.91
CA VAL A 351 -0.26 20.24 -0.20
C VAL A 351 -0.40 21.68 0.27
N LEU A 352 -1.43 22.01 1.06
CA LEU A 352 -1.58 23.35 1.63
C LEU A 352 -0.36 23.75 2.47
N MET A 353 0.07 22.89 3.39
CA MET A 353 1.23 23.14 4.24
C MET A 353 2.51 23.33 3.41
N CYS A 354 2.72 22.50 2.39
CA CYS A 354 3.81 22.65 1.44
C CYS A 354 3.81 24.01 0.74
N LEU A 355 2.66 24.41 0.18
CA LEU A 355 2.56 25.69 -0.54
C LEU A 355 2.71 26.89 0.40
N LEU A 356 2.23 26.81 1.64
CA LEU A 356 2.45 27.86 2.64
C LEU A 356 3.93 28.00 2.99
N HIS A 357 4.66 26.89 3.16
CA HIS A 357 6.11 26.92 3.36
C HIS A 357 6.84 27.61 2.19
N LEU A 358 6.45 27.29 0.95
CA LEU A 358 7.13 27.78 -0.26
C LEU A 358 6.64 29.15 -0.77
N SER A 359 5.54 29.67 -0.21
CA SER A 359 4.91 30.93 -0.64
C SER A 359 5.78 32.18 -0.46
N GLN A 360 6.89 32.10 0.29
CA GLN A 360 7.84 33.21 0.40
C GLN A 360 8.63 33.44 -0.89
N ASP A 361 8.75 32.41 -1.73
CA ASP A 361 9.62 32.42 -2.91
C ASP A 361 8.85 32.49 -4.25
N ALA A 362 7.53 32.23 -4.26
CA ALA A 362 6.68 32.28 -5.45
C ALA A 362 5.18 32.51 -5.13
N ASP A 363 4.43 33.06 -6.09
CA ASP A 363 2.99 33.29 -5.96
C ASP A 363 2.20 32.00 -6.26
N HIS A 364 1.72 31.36 -5.20
CA HIS A 364 0.86 30.17 -5.26
C HIS A 364 -0.55 30.44 -4.71
N ASN A 365 -0.99 31.70 -4.68
CA ASN A 365 -2.21 32.12 -3.98
C ASN A 365 -3.46 31.35 -4.47
N MET A 366 -3.58 31.09 -5.77
CA MET A 366 -4.73 30.35 -6.31
C MET A 366 -4.78 28.90 -5.85
N ALA A 367 -3.63 28.22 -5.81
CA ALA A 367 -3.54 26.83 -5.34
C ALA A 367 -3.77 26.74 -3.82
N ILE A 368 -3.24 27.70 -3.06
CA ILE A 368 -3.49 27.83 -1.61
C ILE A 368 -4.99 28.03 -1.34
N GLU A 369 -5.64 28.99 -2.03
CA GLU A 369 -7.07 29.25 -1.88
C GLU A 369 -7.91 27.99 -2.18
N LYS A 370 -7.51 27.23 -3.20
CA LYS A 370 -8.16 25.97 -3.59
C LYS A 370 -8.12 24.94 -2.46
N CYS A 371 -6.94 24.68 -1.90
CA CYS A 371 -6.80 23.76 -0.76
C CYS A 371 -7.63 24.23 0.44
N VAL A 372 -7.52 25.52 0.81
CA VAL A 372 -8.29 26.09 1.94
C VAL A 372 -9.79 25.91 1.73
N ARG A 373 -10.31 26.24 0.54
CA ARG A 373 -11.72 26.09 0.22
C ARG A 373 -12.18 24.64 0.30
N TYR A 374 -11.41 23.72 -0.26
CA TYR A 374 -11.69 22.29 -0.19
C TYR A 374 -11.76 21.81 1.27
N LEU A 375 -10.72 22.07 2.07
CA LEU A 375 -10.63 21.64 3.46
C LEU A 375 -11.74 22.25 4.33
N CYS A 376 -12.03 23.55 4.18
CA CYS A 376 -13.13 24.21 4.89
C CYS A 376 -14.48 23.60 4.53
N ASN A 377 -14.74 23.28 3.26
CA ASN A 377 -15.99 22.62 2.87
C ASN A 377 -16.10 21.23 3.52
N ARG A 378 -15.03 20.42 3.48
CA ARG A 378 -14.99 19.10 4.13
C ARG A 378 -15.21 19.19 5.63
N TRP A 379 -14.62 20.19 6.28
CA TRP A 379 -14.82 20.47 7.70
C TRP A 379 -16.28 20.79 8.02
N TRP A 380 -16.90 21.73 7.30
CA TRP A 380 -18.27 22.15 7.58
C TRP A 380 -19.33 21.11 7.20
N ASP A 381 -19.02 20.25 6.23
CA ASP A 381 -19.88 19.11 5.86
C ASP A 381 -19.72 17.90 6.80
N GLY A 382 -18.75 17.94 7.73
CA GLY A 382 -18.47 16.82 8.64
C GLY A 382 -17.79 15.63 7.97
N LEU A 383 -17.14 15.83 6.82
CA LEU A 383 -16.58 14.79 5.95
C LEU A 383 -15.04 14.73 6.05
N LEU A 384 -14.53 14.68 7.29
CA LEU A 384 -13.09 14.70 7.62
C LEU A 384 -12.43 13.32 7.59
N GLN A 385 -13.17 12.26 7.28
CA GLN A 385 -12.58 10.94 7.13
C GLN A 385 -11.70 10.90 5.88
N ASP A 386 -10.53 10.29 6.02
CA ASP A 386 -9.59 10.09 4.92
C ASP A 386 -9.60 8.62 4.48
N LYS A 387 -9.53 8.38 3.16
CA LYS A 387 -9.50 7.00 2.62
C LYS A 387 -8.22 6.24 3.00
N TRP A 388 -7.15 6.95 3.35
CA TRP A 388 -5.86 6.38 3.72
C TRP A 388 -5.76 6.06 5.22
N VAL A 389 -6.54 6.73 6.08
CA VAL A 389 -6.43 6.60 7.54
C VAL A 389 -7.80 6.48 8.20
N SER A 390 -8.00 5.45 9.04
CA SER A 390 -9.26 5.24 9.79
C SER A 390 -9.61 6.39 10.72
N GLU A 391 -8.58 6.98 11.30
CA GLU A 391 -8.71 7.84 12.47
C GLU A 391 -9.04 9.25 12.02
N THR A 392 -10.25 9.72 12.29
CA THR A 392 -10.68 11.09 11.93
C THR A 392 -9.77 12.15 12.56
N ASN A 393 -9.21 11.88 13.74
CA ASN A 393 -8.25 12.78 14.39
C ASN A 393 -6.95 12.94 13.58
N TYR A 394 -6.56 11.97 12.75
CA TYR A 394 -5.39 12.12 11.90
C TYR A 394 -5.60 13.22 10.86
N ALA A 395 -6.73 13.20 10.15
CA ALA A 395 -7.05 14.26 9.19
C ALA A 395 -7.22 15.62 9.86
N ILE A 396 -7.75 15.66 11.09
CA ILE A 396 -7.85 16.88 11.89
C ILE A 396 -6.47 17.41 12.30
N LEU A 397 -5.50 16.55 12.59
CA LEU A 397 -4.14 16.99 12.94
C LEU A 397 -3.36 17.57 11.75
N GLN A 398 -3.73 17.22 10.52
CA GLN A 398 -3.11 17.76 9.30
C GLN A 398 -3.76 19.08 8.86
N CYS A 399 -5.04 19.31 9.18
CA CYS A 399 -5.78 20.54 8.90
C CYS A 399 -5.49 21.63 9.95
#